data_AF-A0A2G9M6Y4-F1
#
_entry.id   AF-A0A2G9M6Y4-F1
#
_cell.length_a   1.000
_cell.length_b   1.000
_cell.length_c   1.000
_cell.angle_alpha   90.00
_cell.angle_beta   90.00
_cell.angle_gamma   90.00
#
_symmetry.space_group_name_H-M   'P 1'
#
loop_
_entity.id
_entity.type
_entity.pdbx_description
1 polymer ?
#
loop_
_entity_poly.entity_id
_entity_poly.type
_entity_poly.pdbx_seq_one_letter_code
_entity_poly.pdbx_strand_id
1 'polypeptide(L)'
;MELRELKKEVQGLPSASQTVASLQQEWLRPIRSNSNPELPSLKDLSEEQRKEINDKLQIWRRLAGDLQSSAVSQKLQHYSRYLIELALTSLRSDGKKAKMITNHLLNDDYLNLSQTITDVQVFENNVKALSQIHKEITELLNGSLSLEEAVLFMDKPHQKHLQQLQDIAEKQKSLVKDIGANLIKLAAEDS
;
A
#
# COMPACT_ATOMS: atom_id res chain seq x y z
N MET A 1 5.07 21.63 0.05
CA MET A 1 3.73 21.58 0.65
C MET A 1 3.78 22.22 2.03
N GLU A 2 2.80 23.08 2.38
CA GLU A 2 2.74 23.65 3.74
C GLU A 2 2.33 22.60 4.78
N LEU A 3 2.72 22.77 6.06
CA LEU A 3 2.42 21.79 7.13
C LEU A 3 0.92 21.51 7.31
N ARG A 4 0.07 22.53 7.10
CA ARG A 4 -1.39 22.37 7.19
C ARG A 4 -1.94 21.51 6.05
N GLU A 5 -1.45 21.73 4.84
CA GLU A 5 -1.79 20.93 3.66
C GLU A 5 -1.28 19.50 3.82
N LEU A 6 -0.04 19.33 4.27
CA LEU A 6 0.57 18.04 4.54
C LEU A 6 -0.25 17.20 5.51
N LYS A 7 -0.69 17.80 6.63
CA LYS A 7 -1.57 17.11 7.58
C LYS A 7 -2.89 16.70 6.95
N LYS A 8 -3.52 17.57 6.15
CA LYS A 8 -4.78 17.24 5.47
C LYS A 8 -4.59 16.08 4.49
N GLU A 9 -3.53 16.11 3.69
CA GLU A 9 -3.23 15.06 2.71
C GLU A 9 -2.96 13.71 3.36
N VAL A 10 -2.19 13.71 4.46
CA VAL A 10 -1.91 12.50 5.25
C VAL A 10 -3.16 11.95 5.94
N GLN A 11 -4.04 12.81 6.47
CA GLN A 11 -5.31 12.40 7.08
C GLN A 11 -6.32 11.89 6.05
N GLY A 12 -6.25 12.38 4.81
CA GLY A 12 -7.08 11.95 3.69
C GLY A 12 -6.54 10.72 2.96
N LEU A 13 -5.46 10.09 3.42
CA LEU A 13 -4.96 8.85 2.83
C LEU A 13 -6.00 7.73 2.98
N PRO A 14 -6.41 7.07 1.88
CA PRO A 14 -7.25 5.89 1.95
C PRO A 14 -6.56 4.76 2.73
N SER A 15 -7.36 3.92 3.39
CA SER A 15 -6.82 2.78 4.13
C SER A 15 -6.36 1.68 3.17
N ALA A 16 -5.04 1.50 3.07
CA ALA A 16 -4.43 0.40 2.31
C ALA A 16 -4.99 -0.96 2.77
N SER A 17 -5.11 -1.17 4.09
CA SER A 17 -5.63 -2.41 4.67
C SER A 17 -7.06 -2.72 4.23
N GLN A 18 -7.95 -1.72 4.22
CA GLN A 18 -9.34 -1.89 3.73
C GLN A 18 -9.38 -2.13 2.22
N THR A 19 -8.52 -1.45 1.46
CA THR A 19 -8.43 -1.62 0.00
C THR A 19 -7.97 -3.02 -0.36
N VAL A 20 -6.95 -3.55 0.34
CA VAL A 20 -6.49 -4.94 0.18
C VAL A 20 -7.58 -5.93 0.57
N ALA A 21 -8.27 -5.72 1.68
CA ALA A 21 -9.35 -6.61 2.12
C ALA A 21 -10.48 -6.68 1.07
N SER A 22 -10.86 -5.54 0.50
CA SER A 22 -11.87 -5.46 -0.57
C SER A 22 -11.38 -6.19 -1.82
N LEU A 23 -10.13 -5.96 -2.22
CA LEU A 23 -9.50 -6.66 -3.34
C LEU A 23 -9.50 -8.18 -3.12
N GLN A 24 -9.17 -8.67 -1.94
CA GLN A 24 -9.16 -10.11 -1.62
C GLN A 24 -10.54 -10.77 -1.68
N GLN A 25 -11.60 -10.04 -1.33
CA GLN A 25 -12.98 -10.55 -1.37
C GLN A 25 -13.47 -10.75 -2.80
N GLU A 26 -13.10 -9.81 -3.67
CA GLU A 26 -13.51 -9.76 -5.08
C GLU A 26 -12.59 -10.58 -6.00
N TRP A 27 -11.45 -11.04 -5.47
CA TRP A 27 -10.47 -11.81 -6.23
C TRP A 27 -10.70 -13.32 -6.18
N LEU A 28 -9.98 -14.04 -7.04
CA LEU A 28 -10.07 -15.49 -7.19
C LEU A 28 -9.68 -16.24 -5.91
N ARG A 29 -10.48 -17.24 -5.58
CA ARG A 29 -10.13 -18.28 -4.59
C ARG A 29 -9.27 -19.35 -5.27
N PRO A 30 -8.52 -20.16 -4.50
CA PRO A 30 -7.66 -21.19 -5.08
C PRO A 30 -8.55 -22.17 -5.84
N ILE A 31 -8.15 -22.51 -7.06
CA ILE A 31 -8.95 -23.32 -7.97
C ILE A 31 -9.01 -24.75 -7.42
N ARG A 32 -10.17 -25.10 -6.86
CA ARG A 32 -10.58 -26.45 -6.43
C ARG A 32 -11.97 -26.71 -7.00
N SER A 33 -12.46 -27.93 -6.88
CA SER A 33 -13.68 -28.43 -7.53
C SER A 33 -14.93 -27.56 -7.36
N ASN A 34 -15.01 -26.66 -6.36
CA ASN A 34 -16.14 -25.74 -6.13
C ASN A 34 -15.74 -24.36 -5.53
N SER A 35 -14.49 -23.91 -5.68
CA SER A 35 -14.04 -22.67 -5.01
C SER A 35 -14.59 -21.38 -5.61
N ASN A 36 -14.80 -21.37 -6.92
CA ASN A 36 -15.16 -20.20 -7.72
C ASN A 36 -16.42 -20.54 -8.52
N PRO A 37 -17.61 -20.56 -7.88
CA PRO A 37 -18.84 -21.05 -8.49
C PRO A 37 -19.29 -20.19 -9.70
N GLU A 38 -18.88 -18.93 -9.73
CA GLU A 38 -19.20 -17.98 -10.80
C GLU A 38 -18.37 -18.20 -12.08
N LEU A 39 -17.35 -19.06 -12.04
CA LEU A 39 -16.46 -19.34 -13.17
C LEU A 39 -16.36 -20.87 -13.38
N PRO A 40 -17.44 -21.52 -13.85
CA PRO A 40 -17.49 -22.97 -14.06
C PRO A 40 -16.39 -23.51 -14.98
N SER A 41 -15.94 -22.76 -16.00
CA SER A 41 -14.88 -23.21 -16.92
C SER A 41 -13.51 -23.39 -16.25
N LEU A 42 -13.32 -22.90 -15.03
CA LEU A 42 -12.13 -23.23 -14.23
C LEU A 42 -12.02 -24.72 -13.90
N LYS A 43 -13.12 -25.48 -14.01
CA LYS A 43 -13.12 -26.95 -13.84
C LYS A 43 -12.41 -27.65 -15.00
N ASP A 44 -12.43 -27.06 -16.19
CA ASP A 44 -11.92 -27.63 -17.43
C ASP A 44 -10.42 -27.34 -17.64
N LEU A 45 -9.81 -26.54 -16.77
CA LEU A 45 -8.37 -26.30 -16.76
C LEU A 45 -7.59 -27.60 -16.57
N SER A 46 -6.49 -27.75 -17.32
CA SER A 46 -5.56 -28.86 -17.13
C SER A 46 -4.96 -28.84 -15.71
N GLU A 47 -4.49 -29.99 -15.22
CA GLU A 47 -3.84 -30.05 -13.91
C GLU A 47 -2.62 -29.12 -13.82
N GLU A 48 -1.86 -29.01 -14.92
CA GLU A 48 -0.69 -28.13 -15.03
C GLU A 48 -1.08 -26.65 -14.92
N GLN A 49 -2.08 -26.20 -15.70
CA GLN A 49 -2.58 -24.82 -15.64
C GLN A 49 -3.15 -24.49 -14.26
N ARG A 50 -3.92 -25.41 -13.68
CA ARG A 50 -4.50 -25.25 -12.34
C ARG A 50 -3.41 -25.10 -11.28
N LYS A 51 -2.36 -25.91 -11.35
CA LYS A 51 -1.22 -25.83 -10.44
C LYS A 51 -0.51 -24.49 -10.58
N GLU A 52 -0.20 -24.07 -11.80
CA GLU A 52 0.47 -22.79 -12.06
C GLU A 52 -0.33 -21.59 -11.51
N ILE A 53 -1.65 -21.54 -11.78
CA ILE A 53 -2.50 -20.47 -11.27
C ILE A 53 -2.56 -20.49 -9.75
N ASN A 54 -2.65 -21.66 -9.12
CA ASN A 54 -2.68 -21.78 -7.66
C ASN A 54 -1.36 -21.35 -7.01
N ASP A 55 -0.21 -21.67 -7.62
CA ASP A 55 1.10 -21.24 -7.15
C ASP A 55 1.21 -19.70 -7.22
N LYS A 56 0.77 -19.09 -8.32
CA LYS A 56 0.70 -17.62 -8.47
C LYS A 56 -0.26 -16.99 -7.45
N LEU A 57 -1.44 -17.59 -7.22
CA LEU A 57 -2.40 -17.13 -6.21
C LEU A 57 -1.83 -17.19 -4.79
N GLN A 58 -0.98 -18.17 -4.48
CA GLN A 58 -0.32 -18.25 -3.18
C GLN A 58 0.65 -17.09 -2.99
N ILE A 59 1.47 -16.78 -4.00
CA ILE A 59 2.38 -15.62 -3.96
C ILE A 59 1.57 -14.32 -3.82
N TRP A 60 0.50 -14.19 -4.61
CA TRP A 60 -0.40 -13.04 -4.57
C TRP A 60 -0.99 -12.82 -3.17
N ARG A 61 -1.45 -13.88 -2.50
CA ARG A 61 -2.00 -13.81 -1.12
C ARG A 61 -0.97 -13.37 -0.10
N ARG A 62 0.26 -13.87 -0.21
CA ARG A 62 1.35 -13.45 0.67
C ARG A 62 1.60 -11.94 0.52
N LEU A 63 1.76 -11.47 -0.71
CA LEU A 63 1.95 -10.03 -0.99
C LEU A 63 0.79 -9.19 -0.48
N ALA A 64 -0.45 -9.66 -0.66
CA ALA A 64 -1.63 -8.98 -0.13
C ALA A 64 -1.58 -8.90 1.41
N GLY A 65 -1.20 -9.98 2.10
CA GLY A 65 -1.00 -9.97 3.56
C GLY A 65 0.07 -8.97 4.02
N ASP A 66 1.20 -8.92 3.32
CA ASP A 66 2.28 -7.97 3.60
C ASP A 66 1.81 -6.51 3.42
N LEU A 67 1.04 -6.23 2.34
CA LEU A 67 0.45 -4.91 2.11
C LEU A 67 -0.60 -4.53 3.16
N GLN A 68 -1.42 -5.49 3.59
CA GLN A 68 -2.50 -5.27 4.55
C GLN A 68 -1.96 -4.95 5.96
N SER A 69 -0.81 -5.51 6.31
CA SER A 69 -0.12 -5.33 7.60
C SER A 69 0.83 -4.14 7.63
N SER A 70 1.04 -3.46 6.49
CA SER A 70 1.91 -2.29 6.41
C SER A 70 1.48 -1.15 7.33
N ALA A 71 2.42 -0.65 8.14
CA ALA A 71 2.21 0.46 9.05
C ALA A 71 2.49 1.84 8.41
N VAL A 72 2.84 1.91 7.12
CA VAL A 72 3.29 3.15 6.46
C VAL A 72 2.32 4.32 6.67
N SER A 73 1.01 4.09 6.46
CA SER A 73 0.01 5.16 6.62
C SER A 73 -0.07 5.70 8.05
N GLN A 74 0.11 4.82 9.05
CA GLN A 74 0.13 5.22 10.46
C GLN A 74 1.39 6.04 10.77
N LYS A 75 2.56 5.60 10.29
CA LYS A 75 3.82 6.33 10.47
C LYS A 75 3.76 7.73 9.85
N LEU A 76 3.23 7.87 8.62
CA LEU A 76 3.02 9.18 7.99
C LEU A 76 2.12 10.09 8.82
N GLN A 77 1.03 9.56 9.40
CA GLN A 77 0.16 10.31 10.31
C GLN A 77 0.91 10.81 11.54
N HIS A 78 1.77 9.98 12.16
CA HIS A 78 2.60 10.40 13.28
C HIS A 78 3.57 11.52 12.89
N TYR A 79 4.27 11.39 11.77
CA TYR A 79 5.19 12.43 11.28
C TYR A 79 4.51 13.76 11.02
N SER A 80 3.34 13.76 10.40
CA SER A 80 2.61 15.01 10.15
C SER A 80 2.26 15.75 11.46
N ARG A 81 1.98 15.02 12.54
CA ARG A 81 1.71 15.59 13.87
C ARG A 81 2.99 16.14 14.50
N TYR A 82 4.07 15.37 14.46
CA TYR A 82 5.36 15.79 15.02
C TYR A 82 5.96 16.99 14.29
N LEU A 83 5.81 17.12 12.97
CA LEU A 83 6.26 18.30 12.25
C LEU A 83 5.51 19.57 12.68
N ILE A 84 4.21 19.48 12.91
CA ILE A 84 3.42 20.60 13.43
C ILE A 84 3.85 20.93 14.86
N GLU A 85 4.06 19.91 15.68
CA GLU A 85 4.51 20.11 17.06
C GLU A 85 5.90 20.77 17.10
N LEU A 86 6.82 20.31 16.26
CA LEU A 86 8.16 20.88 16.11
C LEU A 86 8.10 22.36 15.72
N ALA A 87 7.29 22.71 14.72
CA ALA A 87 7.08 24.10 14.30
C ALA A 87 6.51 24.96 15.43
N LEU A 88 5.56 24.45 16.21
CA LEU A 88 4.98 25.16 17.35
C LEU A 88 5.99 25.33 18.49
N THR A 89 6.87 24.36 18.72
CA THR A 89 7.90 24.44 19.76
C THR A 89 9.02 25.41 19.40
N SER A 90 9.41 25.45 18.12
CA SER A 90 10.37 26.43 17.59
C SER A 90 9.86 27.87 17.80
N LEU A 91 8.57 28.13 17.47
CA LEU A 91 7.92 29.43 17.73
C LEU A 91 7.88 29.84 19.21
N ARG A 92 7.91 28.87 20.13
CA ARG A 92 7.91 29.10 21.58
C ARG A 92 9.33 29.13 22.18
N SER A 93 10.35 28.97 21.34
CA SER A 93 11.76 28.85 21.75
C SER A 93 12.01 27.72 22.77
N ASP A 94 11.21 26.64 22.73
CA ASP A 94 11.39 25.46 23.59
C ASP A 94 12.35 24.47 22.93
N GLY A 95 13.63 24.81 22.95
CA GLY A 95 14.70 24.01 22.33
C GLY A 95 14.88 22.61 22.95
N LYS A 96 14.45 22.40 24.21
CA LYS A 96 14.51 21.09 24.85
C LYS A 96 13.48 20.15 24.21
N LYS A 97 12.25 20.63 24.04
CA LYS A 97 11.19 19.86 23.40
C LYS A 97 11.44 19.67 21.90
N ALA A 98 11.94 20.68 21.20
CA ALA A 98 12.35 20.57 19.80
C ALA A 98 13.39 19.44 19.60
N LYS A 99 14.46 19.41 20.42
CA LYS A 99 15.46 18.33 20.39
C LYS A 99 14.86 16.95 20.66
N MET A 100 13.94 16.84 21.60
CA MET A 100 13.25 15.58 21.91
C MET A 100 12.45 15.07 20.69
N ILE A 101 11.67 15.94 20.05
CA ILE A 101 10.86 15.58 18.86
C ILE A 101 11.77 15.17 17.70
N THR A 102 12.83 15.94 17.44
CA THR A 102 13.81 15.61 16.39
C THR A 102 14.49 14.27 16.65
N ASN A 103 14.87 13.98 17.90
CA ASN A 103 15.42 12.67 18.25
C ASN A 103 14.41 11.53 18.02
N HIS A 104 13.13 11.73 18.32
CA HIS A 104 12.11 10.73 17.99
C HIS A 104 11.91 10.54 16.48
N LEU A 105 12.02 11.59 15.67
CA LEU A 105 11.88 11.49 14.22
C LEU A 105 13.07 10.79 13.53
N LEU A 106 14.26 10.87 14.14
CA LEU A 106 15.49 10.36 13.54
C LEU A 106 15.94 9.02 14.11
N ASN A 107 15.77 8.81 15.42
CA ASN A 107 16.44 7.74 16.15
C ASN A 107 15.48 6.76 16.85
N ASP A 108 14.16 6.96 16.77
CA ASP A 108 13.19 6.02 17.34
C ASP A 108 13.10 4.74 16.50
N ASP A 109 13.17 3.57 17.13
CA ASP A 109 13.17 2.28 16.43
C ASP A 109 11.91 2.03 15.57
N TYR A 110 10.78 2.64 15.93
CA TYR A 110 9.51 2.48 15.22
C TYR A 110 9.21 3.65 14.27
N LEU A 111 9.49 4.89 14.69
CA LEU A 111 9.27 6.14 13.95
C LEU A 111 10.55 6.69 13.29
N ASN A 112 11.47 5.81 12.89
CA ASN A 112 12.60 6.19 12.09
C ASN A 112 12.18 6.55 10.66
N LEU A 113 12.43 7.79 10.23
CA LEU A 113 12.12 8.25 8.88
C LEU A 113 12.88 7.46 7.81
N SER A 114 14.15 7.11 8.05
CA SER A 114 14.95 6.28 7.14
C SER A 114 14.30 4.92 6.92
N GLN A 115 13.91 4.25 8.01
CA GLN A 115 13.19 2.98 7.91
C GLN A 115 11.85 3.15 7.19
N THR A 116 11.14 4.26 7.41
CA THR A 116 9.86 4.50 6.74
C THR A 116 10.02 4.72 5.23
N ILE A 117 11.12 5.33 4.79
CA ILE A 117 11.44 5.44 3.36
C ILE A 117 11.60 4.03 2.76
N THR A 118 12.32 3.14 3.45
CA THR A 118 12.43 1.73 3.05
C THR A 118 11.07 1.03 3.05
N ASP A 119 10.25 1.22 4.07
CA ASP A 119 8.91 0.62 4.16
C ASP A 119 8.00 1.07 3.00
N VAL A 120 8.06 2.35 2.62
CA VAL A 120 7.33 2.90 1.45
C VAL A 120 7.81 2.26 0.15
N GLN A 121 9.13 2.07 -0.03
CA GLN A 121 9.68 1.40 -1.21
C GLN A 121 9.26 -0.07 -1.28
N VAL A 122 9.30 -0.78 -0.14
CA VAL A 122 8.82 -2.17 -0.05
C VAL A 122 7.33 -2.24 -0.37
N PHE A 123 6.53 -1.33 0.17
CA PHE A 123 5.10 -1.24 -0.15
C PHE A 123 4.87 -1.03 -1.65
N GLU A 124 5.54 -0.06 -2.28
CA GLU A 124 5.46 0.22 -3.72
C GLU A 124 5.83 -1.01 -4.55
N ASN A 125 6.93 -1.68 -4.21
CA ASN A 125 7.40 -2.87 -4.91
C ASN A 125 6.42 -4.04 -4.77
N ASN A 126 5.83 -4.23 -3.58
CA ASN A 126 4.83 -5.25 -3.34
C ASN A 126 3.54 -4.99 -4.12
N VAL A 127 3.10 -3.72 -4.24
CA VAL A 127 1.95 -3.35 -5.08
C VAL A 127 2.23 -3.66 -6.56
N LYS A 128 3.42 -3.32 -7.07
CA LYS A 128 3.82 -3.62 -8.45
C LYS A 128 3.88 -5.13 -8.71
N ALA A 129 4.49 -5.89 -7.80
CA ALA A 129 4.56 -7.34 -7.91
C ALA A 129 3.16 -7.98 -7.87
N LEU A 130 2.29 -7.51 -6.99
CA LEU A 130 0.91 -7.98 -6.90
C LEU A 130 0.13 -7.69 -8.19
N SER A 131 0.32 -6.50 -8.77
CA SER A 131 -0.27 -6.12 -10.06
C SER A 131 0.23 -6.99 -11.21
N GLN A 132 1.52 -7.31 -11.24
CA GLN A 132 2.10 -8.17 -12.26
C GLN A 132 1.54 -9.59 -12.17
N ILE A 133 1.46 -10.17 -10.96
CA ILE A 133 0.88 -11.50 -10.77
C ILE A 133 -0.62 -11.52 -11.13
N HIS A 134 -1.35 -10.46 -10.79
CA HIS A 134 -2.75 -10.30 -11.19
C HIS A 134 -2.91 -10.36 -12.71
N LYS A 135 -2.07 -9.64 -13.45
CA LYS A 135 -2.04 -9.65 -14.91
C LYS A 135 -1.71 -11.03 -15.46
N GLU A 136 -0.68 -11.69 -14.94
CA GLU A 136 -0.30 -13.04 -15.36
C GLU A 136 -1.42 -14.06 -15.16
N ILE A 137 -2.12 -14.02 -14.01
CA ILE A 137 -3.28 -14.89 -13.77
C ILE A 137 -4.40 -14.56 -14.77
N THR A 138 -4.67 -13.28 -15.02
CA THR A 138 -5.70 -12.87 -15.98
C THR A 138 -5.38 -13.34 -17.40
N GLU A 139 -4.12 -13.25 -17.82
CA GLU A 139 -3.65 -13.75 -19.12
C GLU A 139 -3.80 -15.27 -19.24
N LEU A 140 -3.43 -16.02 -18.21
CA LEU A 140 -3.63 -17.48 -18.16
C LEU A 140 -5.11 -17.86 -18.25
N LEU A 141 -6.00 -17.07 -17.62
CA LEU A 141 -7.43 -17.32 -17.63
C LEU A 141 -8.10 -16.93 -18.95
N ASN A 142 -7.67 -15.86 -19.61
CA ASN A 142 -8.25 -15.43 -20.89
C ASN A 142 -8.14 -16.50 -22.00
N GLY A 143 -7.16 -17.41 -21.91
CA GLY A 143 -7.04 -18.55 -22.82
C GLY A 143 -7.96 -19.72 -22.50
N SER A 144 -8.71 -19.69 -21.39
CA SER A 144 -9.47 -20.84 -20.88
C SER A 144 -10.89 -20.51 -20.43
N LEU A 145 -11.22 -19.24 -20.18
CA LEU A 145 -12.57 -18.79 -19.88
C LEU A 145 -13.41 -18.67 -21.16
N SER A 146 -14.69 -18.96 -21.04
CA SER A 146 -15.65 -18.56 -22.08
C SER A 146 -15.73 -17.03 -22.18
N LEU A 147 -16.20 -16.50 -23.31
CA LEU A 147 -16.35 -15.05 -23.50
C LEU A 147 -17.23 -14.42 -22.42
N GLU A 148 -18.33 -15.10 -22.05
CA GLU A 148 -19.28 -14.63 -21.02
C GLU A 148 -18.63 -14.56 -19.63
N GLU A 149 -17.86 -15.58 -19.25
CA GLU A 149 -17.12 -15.58 -17.99
C GLU A 149 -15.96 -14.59 -17.98
N ALA A 150 -15.29 -14.39 -19.12
CA ALA A 150 -14.23 -13.39 -19.25
C ALA A 150 -14.80 -11.98 -19.02
N VAL A 151 -15.96 -11.66 -19.61
CA VAL A 151 -16.65 -10.39 -19.37
C VAL A 151 -17.05 -10.28 -17.89
N LEU A 152 -17.70 -11.30 -17.33
CA LEU A 152 -18.12 -11.31 -15.92
C LEU A 152 -16.93 -11.15 -14.97
N PHE A 153 -15.80 -11.79 -15.27
CA PHE A 153 -14.58 -11.67 -14.49
C PHE A 153 -13.95 -10.27 -14.60
N MET A 154 -13.95 -9.67 -15.79
CA MET A 154 -13.41 -8.33 -16.03
C MET A 154 -14.28 -7.22 -15.45
N ASP A 155 -15.59 -7.43 -15.34
CA ASP A 155 -16.53 -6.47 -14.74
C ASP A 155 -16.41 -6.36 -13.21
N LYS A 156 -15.71 -7.31 -12.56
CA LYS A 156 -15.47 -7.25 -11.11
C LYS A 156 -14.56 -6.07 -10.73
N PRO A 157 -14.76 -5.46 -9.55
CA PRO A 157 -14.05 -4.25 -9.14
C PRO A 157 -12.57 -4.48 -8.71
N HIS A 158 -12.01 -5.68 -8.89
CA HIS A 158 -10.64 -5.98 -8.47
C HIS A 158 -9.60 -5.09 -9.15
N GLN A 159 -9.76 -4.73 -10.44
CA GLN A 159 -8.87 -3.80 -11.12
C GLN A 159 -8.91 -2.41 -10.50
N LYS A 160 -10.11 -1.94 -10.12
CA LYS A 160 -10.29 -0.65 -9.44
C LYS A 160 -9.57 -0.63 -8.10
N HIS A 161 -9.69 -1.69 -7.30
CA HIS A 161 -8.99 -1.78 -6.02
C HIS A 161 -7.47 -1.88 -6.18
N LEU A 162 -7.00 -2.58 -7.22
CA LEU A 162 -5.58 -2.64 -7.55
C LEU A 162 -5.04 -1.26 -7.95
N GLN A 163 -5.77 -0.51 -8.76
CA GLN A 163 -5.42 0.87 -9.11
C GLN A 163 -5.38 1.77 -7.87
N GLN A 164 -6.38 1.65 -6.98
CA GLN A 164 -6.39 2.39 -5.71
C GLN A 164 -5.14 2.10 -4.85
N LEU A 165 -4.64 0.86 -4.83
CA LEU A 165 -3.39 0.53 -4.13
C LEU A 165 -2.17 1.19 -4.76
N GLN A 166 -2.12 1.28 -6.10
CA GLN A 166 -1.07 2.01 -6.82
C GLN A 166 -1.10 3.49 -6.45
N ASP A 167 -2.28 4.11 -6.49
CA ASP A 167 -2.47 5.53 -6.13
C ASP A 167 -2.05 5.79 -4.68
N ILE A 168 -2.37 4.87 -3.75
CA ILE A 168 -1.94 4.95 -2.35
C ILE A 168 -0.40 4.89 -2.26
N ALA A 169 0.25 3.98 -2.99
CA ALA A 169 1.72 3.85 -2.97
C ALA A 169 2.41 5.13 -3.46
N GLU A 170 1.93 5.68 -4.58
CA GLU A 170 2.45 6.95 -5.13
C GLU A 170 2.26 8.11 -4.15
N LYS A 171 1.08 8.19 -3.54
CA LYS A 171 0.78 9.24 -2.56
C LYS A 171 1.65 9.12 -1.31
N GLN A 172 1.84 7.91 -0.78
CA GLN A 172 2.74 7.67 0.36
C GLN A 172 4.18 8.10 0.05
N LYS A 173 4.67 7.82 -1.17
CA LYS A 173 6.00 8.23 -1.64
C LYS A 173 6.15 9.74 -1.73
N SER A 174 5.15 10.45 -2.27
CA SER A 174 5.16 11.92 -2.27
C SER A 174 5.18 12.48 -0.85
N LEU A 175 4.33 11.95 0.03
CA LEU A 175 4.18 12.42 1.40
C LEU A 175 5.44 12.21 2.23
N VAL A 176 6.13 11.06 2.09
CA VAL A 176 7.38 10.83 2.83
C VAL A 176 8.47 11.81 2.40
N LYS A 177 8.52 12.17 1.11
CA LYS A 177 9.43 13.19 0.58
C LYS A 177 9.11 14.57 1.17
N ASP A 178 7.83 14.96 1.17
CA ASP A 178 7.39 16.24 1.73
C ASP A 178 7.63 16.33 3.25
N ILE A 179 7.45 15.24 3.98
CA ILE A 179 7.79 15.13 5.41
C ILE A 179 9.28 15.36 5.62
N GLY A 180 10.13 14.67 4.86
CA GLY A 180 11.59 14.83 4.95
C GLY A 180 12.04 16.25 4.65
N ALA A 181 11.50 16.89 3.61
CA ALA A 181 11.81 18.27 3.26
C ALA A 181 11.42 19.26 4.37
N ASN A 182 10.23 19.09 4.98
CA ASN A 182 9.79 19.93 6.08
C ASN A 182 10.62 19.72 7.35
N LEU A 183 11.05 18.48 7.64
CA LEU A 183 11.94 18.18 8.76
C LEU A 183 13.28 18.91 8.63
N ILE A 184 13.91 18.84 7.44
CA ILE A 184 15.19 19.52 7.16
C ILE A 184 15.03 21.03 7.32
N LYS A 185 13.95 21.60 6.77
CA LYS A 185 13.68 23.03 6.88
C LYS A 185 13.57 23.49 8.33
N LEU A 186 12.78 22.81 9.15
CA LEU A 186 12.60 23.15 10.56
C LEU A 186 13.89 22.97 11.37
N ALA A 187 14.67 21.92 11.08
CA ALA A 187 15.95 21.70 11.75
C ALA A 187 16.98 22.80 11.41
N ALA A 188 16.97 23.31 10.18
CA ALA A 188 17.84 24.41 9.76
C ALA A 188 17.44 25.77 10.37
N GLU A 189 16.16 25.98 10.69
CA GLU A 189 15.67 27.20 11.36
C GLU A 189 16.01 27.24 12.86
N ASP A 190 16.19 26.08 13.50
CA ASP A 190 16.56 25.92 14.92
C ASP A 190 18.08 25.82 15.17
N SER A 191 18.91 25.86 14.11
CA SER A 191 20.39 25.78 14.15
C SER A 191 21.06 27.16 14.11
#